data_AF-A0A953LKR8-F1
#
_entry.id   AF-A0A953LKR8-F1
#
_cell.length_a   1.000
_cell.length_b   1.000
_cell.length_c   1.000
_cell.angle_alpha   90.00
_cell.angle_beta   90.00
_cell.angle_gamma   90.00
#
_symmetry.space_group_name_H-M   'P 1'
#
loop_
_entity.id
_entity.type
_entity.pdbx_description
1 polymer ?
#
loop_
_entity_poly.entity_id
_entity_poly.type
_entity_poly.pdbx_seq_one_letter_code
_entity_poly.pdbx_strand_id
1 'polypeptide(L)'
;FWGGEVVIDEGARLTWMRQPHYYMGLYPYTYSAGLTCGTAVAQRIKEEGKPAAEQWVEVLKLGGSLPPMELMARAGVDLTKPDFWQAAVDVSVADVKQFLALTEQR
;
A
#
# COMPACT_ATOMS: atom_id res chain seq x y z
N PHE A 1 0.43 -12.95 -10.08
CA PHE A 1 0.77 -11.56 -10.42
C PHE A 1 0.24 -11.19 -11.80
N TRP A 2 0.73 -11.79 -12.91
CA TRP A 2 0.34 -11.37 -14.27
C TRP A 2 -0.87 -12.08 -14.90
N GLY A 3 -1.47 -13.09 -14.26
CA GLY A 3 -2.72 -13.72 -14.72
C GLY A 3 -2.70 -14.43 -16.09
N GLY A 4 -1.55 -14.48 -16.78
CA GLY A 4 -1.45 -14.95 -18.17
C GLY A 4 -1.54 -13.83 -19.22
N GLU A 5 -1.81 -12.60 -18.79
CA GLU A 5 -1.98 -11.41 -19.66
C GLU A 5 -0.65 -10.88 -20.22
N VAL A 6 0.48 -11.30 -19.65
CA VAL A 6 1.82 -10.83 -20.02
C VAL A 6 2.68 -12.00 -20.47
N VAL A 7 3.25 -11.90 -21.68
CA VAL A 7 4.28 -12.84 -22.18
C VAL A 7 5.63 -12.47 -21.55
N ILE A 8 6.20 -13.40 -20.77
CA ILE A 8 7.52 -13.20 -20.13
C ILE A 8 8.61 -13.79 -21.03
N ASP A 9 9.31 -12.90 -21.74
CA ASP A 9 10.45 -13.24 -22.60
C ASP A 9 11.69 -13.67 -21.80
N GLU A 10 12.72 -14.13 -22.53
CA GLU A 10 13.97 -14.63 -21.96
C GLU A 10 14.70 -13.60 -21.09
N GLY A 11 14.75 -12.34 -21.50
CA GLY A 11 15.37 -11.26 -20.74
C GLY A 11 14.59 -10.93 -19.46
N ALA A 12 13.26 -10.86 -19.57
CA ALA A 12 12.38 -10.59 -18.44
C ALA A 12 12.49 -11.67 -17.34
N ARG A 13 12.71 -12.95 -17.70
CA ARG A 13 12.92 -14.06 -16.75
C ARG A 13 14.16 -13.87 -15.87
N LEU A 14 15.16 -13.11 -16.33
CA LEU A 14 16.40 -12.86 -15.60
C LEU A 14 16.33 -11.61 -14.71
N THR A 15 15.17 -10.96 -14.59
CA THR A 15 14.99 -9.73 -13.81
C THR A 15 15.43 -9.89 -12.34
N TRP A 16 15.31 -11.08 -11.76
CA TRP A 16 15.73 -11.34 -10.39
C TRP A 16 17.25 -11.14 -10.18
N MET A 17 18.06 -11.34 -11.22
CA MET A 17 19.52 -11.24 -11.11
C MET A 17 19.99 -9.82 -10.88
N ARG A 18 19.22 -8.83 -11.35
CA ARG A 18 19.60 -7.41 -11.35
C ARG A 18 19.00 -6.59 -10.21
N GLN A 19 18.15 -7.17 -9.35
CA GLN A 19 17.46 -6.43 -8.30
C GLN A 19 18.29 -6.44 -7.00
N PRO A 20 18.95 -5.33 -6.59
CA PRO A 20 19.84 -5.32 -5.44
C PRO A 20 19.11 -5.61 -4.12
N HIS A 21 17.85 -5.17 -4.00
CA HIS A 21 17.06 -5.34 -2.78
C HIS A 21 16.76 -6.81 -2.43
N TYR A 22 16.90 -7.75 -3.38
CA TYR A 22 16.75 -9.19 -3.09
C TYR A 22 17.89 -9.73 -2.22
N TYR A 23 19.01 -9.02 -2.18
CA TYR A 23 20.16 -9.35 -1.35
C TYR A 23 20.15 -8.57 -0.01
N MET A 24 19.06 -7.85 0.29
CA MET A 24 18.88 -7.06 1.53
C MET A 24 17.88 -7.72 2.48
N GLY A 25 17.77 -9.05 2.44
CA GLY A 25 16.84 -9.82 3.24
C GLY A 25 15.39 -9.49 2.90
N LEU A 26 14.58 -9.17 3.91
CA LEU A 26 13.16 -8.89 3.74
C LEU A 26 12.86 -7.43 3.37
N TYR A 27 13.85 -6.56 3.11
CA TYR A 27 13.60 -5.15 2.81
C TYR A 27 12.48 -4.85 1.78
N PRO A 28 12.35 -5.58 0.65
CA PRO A 28 11.33 -5.27 -0.36
C PRO A 28 9.88 -5.24 0.14
N TYR A 29 9.52 -6.03 1.18
CA TYR A 29 8.13 -6.03 1.65
C TYR A 29 7.73 -4.67 2.25
N THR A 30 8.70 -3.90 2.72
CA THR A 30 8.46 -2.60 3.37
C THR A 30 7.79 -1.60 2.44
N TYR A 31 8.04 -1.68 1.13
CA TYR A 31 7.33 -0.86 0.14
C TYR A 31 5.84 -1.18 0.10
N SER A 32 5.48 -2.46 -0.01
CA SER A 32 4.09 -2.89 -0.04
C SER A 32 3.38 -2.59 1.29
N ALA A 33 4.05 -2.85 2.41
CA ALA A 33 3.51 -2.54 3.74
C ALA A 33 3.30 -1.03 3.92
N GLY A 34 4.30 -0.21 3.58
CA GLY A 34 4.24 1.25 3.67
C GLY A 34 3.15 1.85 2.78
N LEU A 35 3.04 1.39 1.53
CA LEU A 35 1.99 1.84 0.62
C LEU A 35 0.60 1.48 1.14
N THR A 36 0.40 0.24 1.61
CA THR A 36 -0.89 -0.20 2.17
C THR A 36 -1.28 0.62 3.40
N CYS A 37 -0.34 0.82 4.33
CA CYS A 37 -0.55 1.64 5.53
C CYS A 37 -0.88 3.09 5.17
N GLY A 38 -0.13 3.69 4.24
CA GLY A 38 -0.34 5.06 3.78
C GLY A 38 -1.71 5.25 3.12
N THR A 39 -2.10 4.31 2.25
CA THR A 39 -3.43 4.32 1.60
C THR A 39 -4.55 4.28 2.62
N ALA A 40 -4.49 3.39 3.62
CA ALA A 40 -5.53 3.29 4.62
C ALA A 40 -5.64 4.55 5.49
N VAL A 41 -4.51 5.12 5.93
CA VAL A 41 -4.53 6.38 6.67
C VAL A 41 -5.10 7.52 5.81
N ALA A 42 -4.77 7.56 4.52
CA ALA A 42 -5.33 8.54 3.59
C ALA A 42 -6.85 8.37 3.41
N GLN A 43 -7.35 7.13 3.32
CA GLN A 43 -8.80 6.85 3.28
C GLN A 43 -9.49 7.33 4.56
N ARG A 44 -8.93 7.01 5.73
CA ARG A 44 -9.46 7.50 7.01
C ARG A 44 -9.52 9.02 7.05
N ILE A 45 -8.48 9.71 6.60
CA ILE A 45 -8.48 11.18 6.52
C ILE A 45 -9.58 11.69 5.58
N LYS A 46 -9.82 11.02 4.45
CA LYS A 46 -10.87 11.39 3.50
C LYS A 46 -12.29 11.19 4.07
N GLU A 47 -12.49 10.13 4.85
CA GLU A 47 -13.79 9.73 5.40
C GLU A 47 -14.12 10.44 6.73
N GLU A 48 -13.17 10.45 7.66
CA GLU A 48 -13.34 10.99 9.01
C GLU A 48 -12.94 12.47 9.11
N GLY A 49 -12.12 12.95 8.18
CA GLY A 49 -11.70 14.35 8.11
C GLY A 49 -10.66 14.74 9.17
N LYS A 50 -10.89 15.90 9.80
CA LYS A 50 -9.95 16.55 10.72
C LYS A 50 -9.46 15.64 11.87
N PRO A 51 -10.32 14.87 12.57
CA PRO A 51 -9.87 14.00 13.66
C PRO A 51 -8.79 12.98 13.23
N ALA A 52 -8.98 12.31 12.09
CA ALA A 52 -8.00 11.34 11.58
C ALA A 52 -6.71 12.03 11.12
N ALA A 53 -6.79 13.24 10.55
CA ALA A 53 -5.61 14.01 10.18
C ALA A 53 -4.78 14.43 11.40
N GLU A 54 -5.43 14.90 12.47
CA GLU A 54 -4.76 15.26 13.73
C GLU A 54 -4.12 14.02 14.38
N GLN A 55 -4.82 12.89 14.41
CA GLN A 55 -4.27 11.61 14.88
C GLN A 55 -3.02 11.21 14.10
N TRP A 56 -3.04 11.34 12.76
CA TRP A 56 -1.88 11.04 11.93
C TRP A 56 -0.70 11.98 12.21
N VAL A 57 -0.94 13.27 12.42
CA VAL A 57 0.11 14.24 12.80
C VAL A 57 0.77 13.83 14.12
N GLU A 58 0.01 13.38 15.11
CA GLU A 58 0.58 12.88 16.37
C GLU A 58 1.46 11.64 16.15
N VAL A 59 1.09 10.73 15.24
CA VAL A 59 1.94 9.59 14.88
C VAL A 59 3.23 10.03 14.20
N LEU A 60 3.16 10.99 13.27
CA LEU A 60 4.35 11.52 12.59
C LEU A 60 5.36 12.15 13.56
N LYS A 61 4.87 12.85 14.60
CA LYS A 61 5.73 13.44 15.64
C LYS A 61 6.53 12.40 16.43
N LEU A 62 6.08 11.14 16.48
CA LEU A 62 6.78 10.06 17.16
C LEU A 62 8.02 9.59 16.37
N GLY A 63 8.11 9.88 15.07
CA GLY A 63 9.22 9.42 14.23
C GLY A 63 9.44 7.91 14.34
N GLY A 64 10.71 7.50 14.51
CA GLY A 64 11.10 6.09 14.69
C GLY A 64 11.14 5.61 16.15
N SER A 65 10.49 6.31 17.08
CA SER A 65 10.57 5.99 18.52
C SER A 65 9.80 4.74 18.94
N LEU A 66 8.89 4.25 18.09
CA LEU A 66 8.05 3.07 18.35
C LEU A 66 8.12 2.06 17.21
N PRO A 67 7.82 0.78 17.48
CA PRO A 67 7.66 -0.23 16.45
C PRO A 67 6.54 0.12 15.45
N PRO A 68 6.65 -0.29 14.16
CA PRO A 68 5.63 0.00 13.14
C PRO A 68 4.21 -0.44 13.51
N MET A 69 4.07 -1.61 14.15
CA MET A 69 2.77 -2.12 14.61
C MET A 69 2.09 -1.15 15.59
N GLU A 70 2.86 -0.56 16.51
CA GLU A 70 2.34 0.39 17.49
C GLU A 70 2.02 1.75 16.86
N LEU A 71 2.87 2.22 15.94
CA LEU A 71 2.60 3.45 15.19
C LEU A 71 1.30 3.35 14.39
N MET A 72 1.07 2.23 13.72
CA MET A 72 -0.16 2.02 12.96
C MET A 72 -1.38 1.84 13.84
N ALA A 73 -1.27 1.12 14.97
CA ALA A 73 -2.36 1.05 15.95
C ALA A 73 -2.74 2.44 16.48
N ARG A 74 -1.75 3.31 16.75
CA ARG A 74 -1.98 4.71 17.13
C ARG A 74 -2.56 5.54 16.00
N ALA A 75 -2.26 5.21 14.75
CA ALA A 75 -2.90 5.76 13.56
C ALA A 75 -4.28 5.14 13.29
N GLY A 76 -4.86 4.41 14.26
CA GLY A 76 -6.18 3.76 14.16
C GLY A 76 -6.27 2.66 13.10
N VAL A 77 -5.14 2.03 12.77
CA VAL A 77 -5.03 0.95 11.79
C VAL A 77 -4.56 -0.32 12.46
N ASP A 78 -5.36 -1.39 12.37
CA ASP A 78 -5.00 -2.73 12.87
C ASP A 78 -4.45 -3.60 11.74
N LEU A 79 -3.12 -3.74 11.69
CA LEU A 79 -2.41 -4.53 10.68
C LEU A 79 -2.66 -6.04 10.78
N THR A 80 -3.26 -6.52 11.88
CA THR A 80 -3.58 -7.95 12.06
C THR A 80 -4.87 -8.36 11.36
N LYS A 81 -5.67 -7.40 10.89
CA LYS A 81 -6.95 -7.66 10.24
C LYS A 81 -6.78 -7.79 8.72
N PRO A 82 -7.30 -8.86 8.09
CA PRO A 82 -7.23 -9.02 6.63
C PRO A 82 -7.98 -7.91 5.89
N ASP A 83 -9.08 -7.42 6.46
CA ASP A 83 -9.92 -6.39 5.85
C ASP A 83 -9.16 -5.10 5.57
N PHE A 84 -8.17 -4.75 6.41
CA PHE A 84 -7.30 -3.61 6.18
C PHE A 84 -6.50 -3.76 4.88
N TRP A 85 -5.90 -4.94 4.66
CA TRP A 85 -5.09 -5.22 3.47
C TRP A 85 -5.96 -5.21 2.21
N GLN A 86 -7.17 -5.75 2.30
CA GLN A 86 -8.11 -5.77 1.19
C GLN A 86 -8.61 -4.36 0.82
N ALA A 87 -8.97 -3.54 1.82
CA ALA A 87 -9.45 -2.18 1.59
C ALA A 87 -8.44 -1.31 0.84
N ALA A 88 -7.14 -1.46 1.12
CA ALA A 88 -6.09 -0.73 0.42
C ALA A 88 -5.96 -1.17 -1.06
N VAL A 89 -6.15 -2.45 -1.35
CA VAL A 89 -6.18 -2.98 -2.73
C VAL A 89 -7.42 -2.48 -3.47
N ASP A 90 -8.56 -2.43 -2.79
CA ASP A 90 -9.83 -2.02 -3.37
C ASP A 90 -9.82 -0.58 -3.89
N VAL A 91 -8.99 0.31 -3.33
CA VAL A 91 -8.74 1.66 -3.88
C VAL A 91 -8.22 1.59 -5.31
N SER A 92 -7.17 0.79 -5.53
CA SER A 92 -6.58 0.65 -6.87
C SER A 92 -7.56 -0.01 -7.84
N VAL A 93 -8.36 -0.96 -7.36
CA VAL A 93 -9.40 -1.61 -8.18
C VAL A 93 -10.49 -0.61 -8.58
N ALA A 94 -10.91 0.28 -7.66
CA ALA A 94 -11.88 1.32 -7.96
C ALA A 94 -11.34 2.31 -9.00
N ASP A 95 -10.10 2.75 -8.87
CA ASP A 95 -9.45 3.67 -9.83
C ASP A 95 -9.35 3.03 -11.23
N VAL A 96 -8.97 1.75 -11.32
CA VAL A 96 -8.93 1.02 -12.60
C VAL A 96 -10.32 0.91 -13.23
N LYS A 97 -11.35 0.57 -12.44
CA LYS A 97 -12.74 0.51 -12.93
C LYS A 97 -13.21 1.86 -13.46
N GLN A 98 -12.90 2.94 -12.74
CA GLN A 98 -13.24 4.29 -13.18
C GLN A 98 -12.54 4.64 -14.49
N PHE A 99 -11.26 4.32 -14.62
CA PHE A 99 -10.50 4.53 -15.85
C PHE A 99 -11.14 3.81 -17.06
N LEU A 100 -11.48 2.53 -16.92
CA LEU A 100 -12.11 1.74 -17.99
C LEU A 100 -13.46 2.32 -18.41
N ALA A 101 -14.31 2.69 -17.45
CA ALA A 101 -15.61 3.31 -17.73
C ALA A 101 -15.48 4.62 -18.54
N LEU A 102 -14.42 5.40 -18.30
CA LEU A 102 -14.14 6.63 -19.04
C LEU A 102 -13.66 6.35 -20.48
N THR A 103 -13.03 5.20 -20.74
CA THR A 103 -12.59 4.82 -22.09
C THR A 103 -13.73 4.31 -22.98
N GLU A 104 -14.76 3.71 -22.39
CA GLU A 104 -15.94 3.19 -23.11
C GLU A 104 -16.93 4.29 -23.51
N GLN A 105 -16.80 5.49 -22.96
CA GLN A 105 -17.61 6.67 -23.29
C GLN A 105 -17.13 7.42 -24.55
N ARG A 106 -16.12 6.88 -25.26
CA ARG A 106 -15.58 7.42 -26.51
C ARG A 106 -16.00 6.56 -27.69
#